data_AF-A0A3E0RGT4-F1
#
_entry.id   AF-A0A3E0RGT4-F1
#
_cell.length_a   1.000
_cell.length_b   1.000
_cell.length_c   1.000
_cell.angle_alpha   90.00
_cell.angle_beta   90.00
_cell.angle_gamma   90.00
#
_symmetry.space_group_name_H-M   'P 1'
#
loop_
_entity.id
_entity.type
_entity.pdbx_description
1 polymer ?
#
loop_
_entity_poly.entity_id
_entity_poly.type
_entity_poly.pdbx_seq_one_letter_code
_entity_poly.pdbx_strand_id
1 'polypeptide(L)'
;MAARKGKRRTKKKDPRLVRAKVSGYNKPKRTPGHPKKSHIVVAKVGDKVKTIRFGQQGAKTAGKPKKGESEAMKRKRASFKARHRKNIAKGKMSAAYWADKVKW
;
A
#
# COMPACT_ATOMS: atom_id res chain seq x y z
N MET A 1 47.85 -10.33 -7.87
CA MET A 1 46.58 -10.12 -7.13
C MET A 1 45.39 -10.39 -8.06
N ALA A 2 44.74 -11.55 -7.96
CA ALA A 2 43.61 -11.90 -8.83
C ALA A 2 42.28 -11.40 -8.22
N ALA A 3 41.65 -10.44 -8.90
CA ALA A 3 40.35 -9.90 -8.51
C ALA A 3 39.25 -10.96 -8.67
N ARG A 4 38.70 -11.44 -7.54
CA ARG A 4 37.52 -12.31 -7.50
C ARG A 4 36.30 -11.56 -8.05
N LYS A 5 35.96 -11.77 -9.32
CA LYS A 5 34.67 -11.36 -9.90
C LYS A 5 33.53 -12.09 -9.17
N GLY A 6 32.93 -11.42 -8.19
CA GLY A 6 31.74 -11.89 -7.49
C GLY A 6 30.57 -12.10 -8.46
N LYS A 7 30.21 -13.36 -8.69
CA LYS A 7 29.03 -13.78 -9.46
C LYS A 7 27.80 -13.04 -8.91
N ARG A 8 27.23 -12.09 -9.66
CA ARG A 8 25.94 -11.45 -9.34
C ARG A 8 24.87 -12.56 -9.35
N ARG A 9 24.63 -13.20 -8.20
CA ARG A 9 23.44 -14.02 -7.97
C ARG A 9 22.25 -13.12 -8.28
N THR A 10 21.55 -13.37 -9.39
CA THR A 10 20.23 -12.80 -9.65
C THR A 10 19.36 -13.18 -8.46
N LYS A 11 19.22 -12.29 -7.48
CA LYS A 11 18.40 -12.54 -6.29
C LYS A 11 17.00 -12.88 -6.82
N LYS A 12 16.61 -14.15 -6.73
CA LYS A 12 15.25 -14.60 -7.05
C LYS A 12 14.30 -13.65 -6.30
N LYS A 13 13.33 -13.08 -7.03
CA LYS A 13 12.35 -12.16 -6.42
C LYS A 13 11.72 -12.88 -5.23
N ASP A 14 11.61 -12.16 -4.11
CA ASP A 14 11.07 -12.72 -2.88
C ASP A 14 9.72 -13.42 -3.16
N PRO A 15 9.53 -14.67 -2.71
CA PRO A 15 8.30 -15.42 -2.99
C PRO A 15 7.03 -14.67 -2.58
N ARG A 16 7.08 -13.84 -1.52
CA ARG A 16 5.95 -13.02 -1.07
C ARG A 16 5.56 -11.96 -2.10
N LEU A 17 6.54 -11.34 -2.76
CA LEU A 17 6.33 -10.36 -3.83
C LEU A 17 5.74 -11.02 -5.07
N VAL A 18 6.23 -12.21 -5.43
CA VAL A 18 5.75 -12.99 -6.57
C VAL A 18 4.29 -13.41 -6.37
N ARG A 19 3.95 -14.00 -5.21
CA ARG A 19 2.58 -14.41 -4.87
C ARG A 19 1.60 -13.23 -4.86
N ALA A 20 2.01 -12.09 -4.27
CA ALA A 20 1.20 -10.88 -4.29
C ALA A 20 1.18 -10.18 -5.66
N LYS A 21 2.00 -10.64 -6.61
CA LYS A 21 2.20 -10.08 -7.95
C LYS A 21 2.52 -8.57 -7.89
N VAL A 22 3.28 -8.13 -6.89
CA VAL A 22 3.69 -6.72 -6.72
C VAL A 22 5.11 -6.50 -7.24
N SER A 23 5.41 -5.28 -7.69
CA SER A 23 6.73 -4.94 -8.25
C SER A 23 7.85 -4.85 -7.20
N GLY A 24 7.50 -4.68 -5.92
CA GLY A 24 8.46 -4.61 -4.83
C GLY A 24 7.81 -4.35 -3.48
N TYR A 25 8.64 -4.33 -2.44
CA TYR A 25 8.22 -3.95 -1.10
C TYR A 25 7.70 -2.52 -1.09
N ASN A 26 6.64 -2.26 -0.31
CA ASN A 26 6.02 -0.95 -0.15
C ASN A 26 5.53 -0.31 -1.48
N LYS A 27 5.36 -1.12 -2.54
CA LYS A 27 4.82 -0.71 -3.84
C LYS A 27 3.41 -1.31 -4.02
N PRO A 28 2.35 -0.60 -3.61
CA PRO A 28 0.98 -1.11 -3.73
C PRO A 28 0.56 -1.23 -5.19
N LYS A 29 -0.38 -2.14 -5.47
CA LYS A 29 -1.04 -2.25 -6.77
C LYS A 29 -2.54 -2.48 -6.64
N ARG A 30 -3.28 -2.21 -7.72
CA ARG A 30 -4.71 -2.53 -7.83
C ARG A 30 -4.93 -4.04 -7.98
N THR A 31 -6.05 -4.51 -7.44
CA THR A 31 -6.51 -5.90 -7.54
C THR A 31 -7.98 -5.95 -7.98
N PRO A 32 -8.28 -5.73 -9.28
CA PRO A 32 -9.66 -5.67 -9.78
C PRO A 32 -10.43 -6.97 -9.54
N GLY A 33 -9.80 -8.13 -9.71
CA GLY A 33 -10.44 -9.44 -9.49
C GLY A 33 -10.62 -9.87 -8.04
N HIS A 34 -10.30 -9.05 -7.04
CA HIS A 34 -10.52 -9.41 -5.64
C HIS A 34 -11.89 -8.91 -5.16
N PRO A 35 -12.73 -9.75 -4.53
CA PRO A 35 -14.14 -9.42 -4.27
C PRO A 35 -14.33 -8.23 -3.33
N LYS A 36 -13.53 -8.16 -2.26
CA LYS A 36 -13.75 -7.16 -1.17
C LYS A 36 -12.73 -6.02 -1.12
N LYS A 37 -11.56 -6.17 -1.75
CA LYS A 37 -10.39 -5.32 -1.55
C LYS A 37 -9.85 -4.84 -2.89
N SER A 38 -9.60 -3.54 -2.97
CA SER A 38 -9.21 -2.88 -4.23
C SER A 38 -7.70 -2.91 -4.48
N HIS A 39 -6.88 -3.08 -3.44
CA HIS A 39 -5.42 -3.03 -3.54
C HIS A 39 -4.73 -4.08 -2.68
N ILE A 40 -3.47 -4.37 -3.04
CA ILE A 40 -2.55 -5.19 -2.26
C ILE A 40 -1.17 -4.53 -2.20
N VAL A 41 -0.46 -4.71 -1.09
CA VAL A 41 0.93 -4.33 -0.91
C VAL A 41 1.65 -5.37 -0.06
N VAL A 42 2.92 -5.59 -0.34
CA VAL A 42 3.81 -6.29 0.60
C VAL A 42 4.59 -5.21 1.34
N ALA A 43 4.15 -4.89 2.55
CA ALA A 43 4.78 -3.88 3.38
C ALA A 43 6.06 -4.42 4.02
N LYS A 44 7.09 -3.57 4.14
CA LYS A 44 8.34 -3.87 4.84
C LYS A 44 8.81 -2.69 5.69
N VAL A 45 9.15 -2.95 6.95
CA VAL A 45 9.79 -2.01 7.90
C VAL A 45 10.82 -2.81 8.70
N GLY A 46 12.10 -2.46 8.58
CA GLY A 46 13.20 -3.29 9.08
C GLY A 46 13.07 -4.72 8.53
N ASP A 47 13.07 -5.70 9.43
CA ASP A 47 12.90 -7.12 9.10
C ASP A 47 11.44 -7.58 9.05
N LYS A 48 10.51 -6.74 9.50
CA LYS A 48 9.08 -7.07 9.50
C LYS A 48 8.52 -6.91 8.10
N VAL A 49 7.89 -7.98 7.60
CA VAL A 49 7.24 -8.03 6.30
C VAL A 49 5.79 -8.50 6.47
N LYS A 50 4.85 -7.78 5.86
CA LYS A 50 3.42 -8.11 5.92
C LYS A 50 2.75 -7.90 4.56
N THR A 51 2.04 -8.91 4.07
CA THR A 51 1.16 -8.75 2.91
C THR A 51 -0.18 -8.19 3.39
N ILE A 52 -0.58 -7.05 2.82
CA ILE A 52 -1.77 -6.31 3.25
C ILE A 52 -2.67 -6.08 2.04
N ARG A 53 -3.92 -6.53 2.10
CA ARG A 53 -4.98 -6.12 1.18
C ARG A 53 -5.79 -4.99 1.81
N PHE A 54 -6.00 -3.90 1.09
CA PHE A 54 -6.60 -2.68 1.65
C PHE A 54 -7.52 -1.97 0.65
N GLY A 55 -8.33 -1.05 1.19
CA GLY A 55 -9.36 -0.30 0.47
C GLY A 55 -10.54 -1.17 0.04
N GLN A 56 -11.77 -0.72 0.27
CA GLN A 56 -12.96 -1.42 -0.19
C GLN A 56 -13.05 -1.39 -1.73
N GLN A 57 -13.46 -2.51 -2.34
CA GLN A 57 -13.74 -2.59 -3.76
C GLN A 57 -14.99 -1.76 -4.11
N GLY A 58 -14.98 -1.07 -5.26
CA GLY A 58 -16.12 -0.25 -5.70
C GLY A 58 -16.34 1.06 -4.92
N ALA A 59 -15.63 1.27 -3.79
CA ALA A 59 -15.81 2.48 -2.99
C ALA A 59 -15.29 3.73 -3.70
N LYS A 60 -16.18 4.71 -3.89
CA LYS A 60 -15.89 6.07 -4.35
C LYS A 60 -15.32 6.89 -3.18
N THR A 61 -14.00 6.95 -3.06
CA THR A 61 -13.32 7.73 -2.02
C THR A 61 -13.09 9.18 -2.46
N ALA A 62 -12.82 10.07 -1.50
CA ALA A 62 -12.52 11.47 -1.82
C ALA A 62 -11.26 11.61 -2.71
N GLY A 63 -10.38 10.62 -2.69
CA GLY A 63 -9.10 10.70 -3.37
C GLY A 63 -8.16 11.68 -2.68
N LYS A 64 -6.99 11.87 -3.29
CA LYS A 64 -6.04 12.88 -2.84
C LYS A 64 -6.66 14.29 -2.95
N PRO A 65 -6.28 15.22 -2.05
CA PRO A 65 -6.69 16.62 -2.15
C PRO A 65 -6.38 17.18 -3.53
N LYS A 66 -7.34 17.92 -4.10
CA LYS A 66 -7.19 18.57 -5.40
C LYS A 66 -7.81 19.96 -5.34
N LYS A 67 -7.24 20.91 -6.11
CA LYS A 67 -7.76 22.28 -6.18
C LYS A 67 -9.19 22.25 -6.71
N GLY A 68 -10.10 23.01 -6.08
CA GLY A 68 -11.51 23.05 -6.45
C GLY A 68 -12.34 21.82 -6.04
N GLU A 69 -11.86 20.98 -5.11
CA GLU A 69 -12.69 19.89 -4.59
C GLU A 69 -13.86 20.42 -3.73
N SER A 70 -15.00 19.73 -3.80
CA SER A 70 -16.16 20.13 -3.00
C SER A 70 -15.92 19.94 -1.50
N GLU A 71 -16.57 20.77 -0.70
CA GLU A 71 -16.55 20.65 0.76
C GLU A 71 -16.98 19.27 1.24
N ALA A 72 -17.90 18.61 0.52
CA ALA A 72 -18.31 17.25 0.82
C ALA A 72 -17.15 16.24 0.71
N MET A 73 -16.24 16.39 -0.26
CA MET A 73 -15.07 15.51 -0.40
C MET A 73 -14.04 15.78 0.71
N LYS A 74 -13.82 17.05 1.07
CA LYS A 74 -12.96 17.43 2.20
C LYS A 74 -13.47 16.83 3.52
N ARG A 75 -14.77 16.97 3.81
CA ARG A 75 -15.41 16.38 4.99
C ARG A 75 -15.35 14.86 5.01
N LYS A 76 -15.58 14.19 3.87
CA LYS A 76 -15.43 12.72 3.76
C LYS A 76 -13.99 12.28 4.10
N ARG A 77 -12.98 12.99 3.60
CA ARG A 77 -11.57 12.73 3.91
C ARG A 77 -11.27 12.95 5.39
N ALA A 78 -11.71 14.08 5.95
CA ALA A 78 -11.53 14.38 7.36
C ALA A 78 -12.16 13.30 8.27
N SER A 79 -13.39 12.88 7.96
CA SER A 79 -14.08 11.80 8.67
C SER A 79 -13.33 10.45 8.60
N PHE A 80 -12.78 10.09 7.43
CA PHE A 80 -11.94 8.90 7.32
C PHE A 80 -10.70 8.99 8.21
N LYS A 81 -9.97 10.11 8.15
CA LYS A 81 -8.76 10.34 8.96
C LYS A 81 -9.08 10.33 10.46
N ALA A 82 -10.16 10.98 10.88
CA ALA A 82 -10.58 11.02 12.29
C ALA A 82 -10.87 9.61 12.85
N ARG A 83 -11.62 8.79 12.10
CA ARG A 83 -11.97 7.41 12.49
C ARG A 83 -10.78 6.46 12.47
N HIS A 84 -9.82 6.67 11.57
CA HIS A 84 -8.69 5.75 11.40
C HIS A 84 -7.35 6.26 11.94
N ARG A 85 -7.31 7.42 12.60
CA ARG A 85 -6.08 8.08 13.08
C ARG A 85 -5.10 7.14 13.77
N LYS A 86 -5.59 6.34 14.72
CA LYS A 86 -4.78 5.37 15.50
C LYS A 86 -4.14 4.31 14.62
N ASN A 87 -4.85 3.87 13.57
CA ASN A 87 -4.34 2.86 12.64
C ASN A 87 -3.46 3.47 11.56
N ILE A 88 -3.64 4.74 11.19
CA ILE A 88 -2.74 5.45 10.28
C ILE A 88 -1.38 5.66 10.97
N ALA A 89 -1.39 6.03 12.26
CA ALA A 89 -0.18 6.21 13.08
C ALA A 89 0.70 4.96 13.19
N LYS A 90 0.11 3.75 13.06
CA LYS A 90 0.87 2.47 13.00
C LYS A 90 1.76 2.34 11.75
N GLY A 91 1.65 3.25 10.79
CA GLY A 91 2.51 3.33 9.60
C GLY A 91 2.32 2.18 8.62
N LYS A 92 3.38 1.84 7.87
CA LYS A 92 3.36 0.90 6.73
C LYS A 92 2.84 -0.51 7.07
N MET A 93 2.76 -0.88 8.35
CA MET A 93 2.22 -2.17 8.79
C MET A 93 0.68 -2.20 8.88
N SER A 94 0.02 -1.07 8.62
CA SER A 94 -1.43 -0.91 8.72
C SER A 94 -2.12 -0.74 7.37
N ALA A 95 -3.26 -1.42 7.20
CA ALA A 95 -4.11 -1.24 6.03
C ALA A 95 -4.68 0.19 5.93
N ALA A 96 -4.92 0.85 7.07
CA ALA A 96 -5.43 2.22 7.09
C ALA A 96 -4.41 3.22 6.57
N TYR A 97 -3.12 3.05 6.90
CA TYR A 97 -2.04 3.87 6.36
C TYR A 97 -1.97 3.78 4.83
N TRP A 98 -2.06 2.57 4.27
CA TRP A 98 -2.04 2.38 2.82
C TRP A 98 -3.31 2.91 2.14
N ALA A 99 -4.47 2.74 2.78
CA ALA A 99 -5.70 3.33 2.29
C ALA A 99 -5.63 4.86 2.29
N ASP A 100 -5.12 5.47 3.36
CA ASP A 100 -4.92 6.91 3.45
C ASP A 100 -4.00 7.39 2.31
N LYS A 101 -2.78 6.83 2.24
CA LYS A 101 -1.77 7.22 1.24
C LYS A 101 -2.21 7.08 -0.23
N VAL A 102 -3.02 6.07 -0.54
CA VAL A 102 -3.38 5.73 -1.93
C VAL A 102 -4.77 6.25 -2.32
N LYS A 103 -5.72 6.32 -1.38
CA LYS A 103 -7.14 6.56 -1.68
C LYS A 103 -7.73 7.82 -1.03
N TRP A 104 -7.07 8.44 -0.06
CA TRP A 104 -7.57 9.61 0.67
C TRP A 104 -6.54 10.75 0.68
#